data_AF-A0A8H5CT64-F1
#
_entry.id   AF-A0A8H5CT64-F1
#
_cell.length_a   1.000
_cell.length_b   1.000
_cell.length_c   1.000
_cell.angle_alpha   90.00
_cell.angle_beta   90.00
_cell.angle_gamma   90.00
#
_symmetry.space_group_name_H-M   'P 1'
#
loop_
_entity.id
_entity.type
_entity.pdbx_description
1 polymer ?
#
loop_
_entity_poly.entity_id
_entity_poly.type
_entity_poly.pdbx_seq_one_letter_code
_entity_poly.pdbx_strand_id
1 'polypeptide(L)'
;MDPKISTRLTKLLNIRTPILSAPMAFAAGGDLASAVTGAGGFGFFGAGPMSSADLKSNLSTVRQTLSLPDGAPLPVGIGFLGWVLDKTEKSDDLRLPAVLEEKIQAIWFAARDDLGNYVAQVREYDSSREHKTIVFVMVNSVEEALHATKEWKVDVIVAQGIESGGHGGSEAPSLLTLLQAVITQSHLMAL
;
A
#
# COMPACT_ATOMS: atom_id res chain seq x y z
N MET A 1 2.96 22.02 -10.27
CA MET A 1 1.56 22.45 -10.52
C MET A 1 0.77 22.13 -9.28
N ASP A 2 0.07 23.10 -8.73
CA ASP A 2 -0.62 22.96 -7.44
C ASP A 2 -1.77 21.93 -7.52
N PRO A 3 -1.95 21.10 -6.47
CA PRO A 3 -3.05 20.14 -6.44
C PRO A 3 -4.40 20.86 -6.45
N LYS A 4 -5.29 20.50 -7.38
CA LYS A 4 -6.66 21.07 -7.44
C LYS A 4 -7.51 20.66 -6.23
N ILE A 5 -7.19 19.54 -5.60
CA ILE A 5 -7.80 19.04 -4.35
C ILE A 5 -6.66 18.72 -3.39
N SER A 6 -6.52 19.51 -2.32
CA SER A 6 -5.47 19.31 -1.31
C SER A 6 -6.03 18.60 -0.08
N THR A 7 -5.59 17.36 0.16
CA THR A 7 -5.97 16.53 1.32
C THR A 7 -4.72 16.08 2.10
N ARG A 8 -4.92 15.43 3.26
CA ARG A 8 -3.83 14.74 3.99
C ARG A 8 -3.14 13.71 3.09
N LEU A 9 -3.92 12.95 2.32
CA LEU A 9 -3.42 11.92 1.40
C LEU A 9 -2.59 12.50 0.25
N THR A 10 -3.04 13.60 -0.38
CA THR A 10 -2.26 14.21 -1.48
C THR A 10 -0.94 14.77 -1.01
N LYS A 11 -0.89 15.32 0.20
CA LYS A 11 0.35 15.81 0.83
C LYS A 11 1.28 14.66 1.20
N LEU A 12 0.76 13.61 1.83
CA LEU A 12 1.51 12.43 2.26
C LEU A 12 2.18 11.71 1.07
N LEU A 13 1.44 11.49 -0.02
CA LEU A 13 1.95 10.80 -1.21
C LEU A 13 2.62 11.72 -2.23
N ASN A 14 2.55 13.05 -2.03
CA ASN A 14 3.00 14.06 -3.00
C ASN A 14 2.36 13.89 -4.39
N ILE A 15 1.03 13.79 -4.42
CA ILE A 15 0.24 13.59 -5.66
C ILE A 15 -0.74 14.73 -5.91
N ARG A 16 -1.17 14.89 -7.16
CA ARG A 16 -2.05 15.99 -7.59
C ARG A 16 -3.54 15.64 -7.49
N THR A 17 -3.85 14.36 -7.61
CA THR A 17 -5.20 13.83 -7.66
C THR A 17 -5.33 12.75 -6.60
N PRO A 18 -6.29 12.84 -5.65
CA PRO A 18 -6.46 11.87 -4.57
C PRO A 18 -7.13 10.58 -5.07
N ILE A 19 -6.58 9.98 -6.12
CA ILE A 19 -7.03 8.74 -6.74
C ILE A 19 -5.86 7.77 -6.75
N LEU A 20 -6.08 6.61 -6.16
CA LEU A 20 -5.13 5.51 -6.08
C LEU A 20 -5.66 4.36 -6.93
N SER A 21 -4.82 3.71 -7.74
CA SER A 21 -5.18 2.42 -8.33
C SER A 21 -4.88 1.31 -7.34
N ALA A 22 -5.85 0.43 -7.07
CA ALA A 22 -5.67 -0.66 -6.10
C ALA A 22 -4.62 -1.68 -6.58
N PRO A 23 -3.90 -2.34 -5.64
CA PRO A 23 -3.02 -3.45 -5.98
C PRO A 23 -3.84 -4.69 -6.35
N MET A 24 -3.99 -4.93 -7.66
CA MET A 24 -4.76 -6.06 -8.17
C MET A 24 -3.80 -7.12 -8.74
N ALA A 25 -3.61 -8.23 -8.02
CA ALA A 25 -2.82 -9.35 -8.53
C ALA A 25 -3.35 -9.79 -9.91
N PHE A 26 -2.44 -10.11 -10.84
CA PHE A 26 -2.71 -10.47 -12.23
C PHE A 26 -3.28 -9.36 -13.15
N ALA A 27 -3.79 -8.26 -12.60
CA ALA A 27 -4.40 -7.18 -13.38
C ALA A 27 -3.61 -5.86 -13.35
N ALA A 28 -2.90 -5.59 -12.26
CA ALA A 28 -2.07 -4.40 -12.08
C ALA A 28 -0.60 -4.81 -11.93
N GLY A 29 0.21 -4.43 -12.92
CA GLY A 29 1.67 -4.50 -12.92
C GLY A 29 2.33 -3.11 -12.98
N GLY A 30 3.64 -3.06 -13.19
CA GLY A 30 4.43 -1.82 -13.24
C GLY A 30 3.94 -0.81 -14.28
N ASP A 31 3.42 -1.27 -15.42
CA ASP A 31 2.88 -0.41 -16.48
C ASP A 31 1.66 0.39 -16.01
N LEU A 32 0.69 -0.28 -15.38
CA LEU A 32 -0.51 0.38 -14.88
C LEU A 32 -0.17 1.34 -13.74
N ALA A 33 0.67 0.90 -12.79
CA ALA A 33 1.06 1.73 -11.66
C ALA A 33 1.79 3.00 -12.12
N SER A 34 2.73 2.87 -13.06
CA SER A 34 3.47 4.01 -13.61
C SER A 34 2.58 4.95 -14.42
N ALA A 35 1.63 4.43 -15.22
CA ALA A 35 0.67 5.26 -15.96
C ALA A 35 -0.22 6.10 -15.01
N VAL A 36 -0.74 5.50 -13.93
CA VAL A 36 -1.57 6.20 -12.93
C VAL A 36 -0.77 7.27 -12.20
N THR A 37 0.46 6.94 -11.77
CA THR A 37 1.36 7.90 -11.13
C THR A 37 1.71 9.05 -12.09
N GLY A 38 2.04 8.77 -13.35
CA GLY A 38 2.32 9.78 -14.37
C GLY A 38 1.13 10.72 -14.64
N ALA A 39 -0.10 10.20 -14.56
CA ALA A 39 -1.32 10.99 -14.65
C ALA A 39 -1.56 11.92 -13.44
N GLY A 40 -0.87 11.70 -12.32
CA GLY A 40 -0.94 12.51 -11.11
C GLY A 40 -1.75 11.90 -9.96
N GLY A 41 -2.21 10.65 -10.11
CA GLY A 41 -2.68 9.81 -9.01
C GLY A 41 -1.52 9.08 -8.35
N PHE A 42 -1.80 7.99 -7.64
CA PHE A 42 -0.78 7.10 -7.09
C PHE A 42 -1.06 5.65 -7.48
N GLY A 43 -0.13 5.06 -8.23
CA GLY A 43 -0.26 3.69 -8.70
C GLY A 43 0.19 2.67 -7.67
N PHE A 44 -0.64 1.67 -7.39
CA PHE A 44 -0.19 0.40 -6.83
C PHE A 44 -0.23 -0.71 -7.89
N PHE A 45 0.68 -1.68 -7.75
CA PHE A 45 0.57 -2.97 -8.43
C PHE A 45 0.51 -4.12 -7.41
N GLY A 46 -0.10 -5.24 -7.79
CA GLY A 46 -0.33 -6.36 -6.89
C GLY A 46 0.77 -7.40 -7.00
N ALA A 47 1.48 -7.70 -5.90
CA ALA A 47 2.54 -8.69 -5.90
C ALA A 47 2.04 -10.10 -6.26
N GLY A 48 0.86 -10.50 -5.77
CA GLY A 48 0.27 -11.81 -6.08
C GLY A 48 1.26 -12.96 -5.91
N PRO A 49 1.43 -13.85 -6.91
CA PRO A 49 2.40 -14.94 -6.86
C PRO A 49 3.81 -14.57 -7.35
N MET A 50 4.09 -13.31 -7.69
CA MET A 50 5.39 -12.88 -8.23
C MET A 50 6.55 -13.23 -7.28
N SER A 51 7.67 -13.68 -7.86
CA SER A 51 8.94 -13.82 -7.16
C SER A 51 9.57 -12.46 -6.85
N SER A 52 10.61 -12.39 -6.00
CA SER A 52 11.35 -11.14 -5.79
C SER A 52 11.94 -10.58 -7.09
N ALA A 53 12.39 -11.46 -8.00
CA ALA A 53 12.93 -11.08 -9.30
C ALA A 53 11.87 -10.43 -10.20
N ASP A 54 10.65 -10.99 -10.24
CA ASP A 54 9.53 -10.44 -11.01
C ASP A 54 9.10 -9.08 -10.45
N LEU A 55 9.11 -8.92 -9.12
CA LEU A 55 8.83 -7.63 -8.46
C LEU A 55 9.88 -6.59 -8.85
N LYS A 56 11.17 -6.92 -8.81
CA LYS A 56 12.25 -6.02 -9.25
C LYS A 56 12.13 -5.67 -10.75
N SER A 57 11.71 -6.62 -11.59
CA SER A 57 11.43 -6.35 -13.01
C SER A 57 10.29 -5.34 -13.23
N ASN A 58 9.19 -5.47 -12.49
CA ASN A 58 8.09 -4.50 -12.51
C ASN A 58 8.55 -3.11 -12.03
N LEU A 59 9.39 -3.05 -11.00
CA LEU A 59 9.95 -1.80 -10.50
C LEU A 59 10.93 -1.14 -11.48
N SER A 60 11.70 -1.93 -12.22
CA SER A 60 12.50 -1.44 -13.34
C SER A 60 11.62 -0.81 -14.43
N THR A 61 10.50 -1.45 -14.76
CA THR A 61 9.52 -0.93 -15.72
C THR A 61 8.95 0.42 -15.28
N VAL A 62 8.62 0.56 -13.99
CA VAL A 62 8.18 1.83 -13.41
C VAL A 62 9.25 2.90 -13.55
N ARG A 63 10.51 2.58 -13.21
CA ARG A 63 11.64 3.51 -13.30
C ARG A 63 11.82 4.04 -14.72
N GLN A 64 11.78 3.15 -15.71
CA GLN A 64 11.90 3.50 -17.13
C GLN A 64 10.73 4.36 -17.60
N THR A 65 9.49 3.94 -17.32
CA THR A 65 8.28 4.63 -17.78
C THR A 65 8.17 6.03 -17.21
N LEU A 66 8.56 6.22 -15.95
CA LEU A 66 8.58 7.52 -15.29
C LEU A 66 9.87 8.31 -15.51
N SER A 67 10.82 7.79 -16.30
CA SER A 67 12.12 8.42 -16.59
C SER A 67 12.87 8.84 -15.32
N LEU A 68 12.86 7.97 -14.30
CA LEU A 68 13.47 8.25 -13.00
C LEU A 68 14.97 7.92 -13.02
N PRO A 69 15.82 8.71 -12.35
CA PRO A 69 17.23 8.39 -12.19
C PRO A 69 17.44 7.06 -11.45
N ASP A 70 18.60 6.44 -11.67
CA ASP A 70 19.01 5.25 -10.94
C ASP A 70 19.11 5.53 -9.43
N GLY A 71 18.60 4.59 -8.62
CA GLY A 71 18.60 4.70 -7.17
C GLY A 71 17.66 5.76 -6.58
N ALA A 72 16.92 6.51 -7.40
CA ALA A 72 15.86 7.40 -6.94
C ALA A 72 14.68 6.60 -6.35
N PRO A 73 13.98 7.12 -5.32
CA PRO A 73 12.76 6.51 -4.81
C PRO A 73 11.70 6.31 -5.89
N LEU A 74 10.94 5.23 -5.77
CA LEU A 74 9.90 4.87 -6.74
C LEU A 74 8.54 5.39 -6.25
N PRO A 75 7.90 6.34 -6.97
CA PRO A 75 6.65 6.99 -6.56
C PRO A 75 5.41 6.14 -6.87
N VAL A 76 5.49 4.85 -6.54
CA VAL A 76 4.42 3.87 -6.67
C VAL A 76 4.40 3.01 -5.40
N GLY A 77 3.39 2.16 -5.28
CA GLY A 77 3.34 1.19 -4.20
C GLY A 77 3.12 -0.25 -4.67
N ILE A 78 3.28 -1.18 -3.74
CA ILE A 78 3.04 -2.61 -3.97
C ILE A 78 2.06 -3.12 -2.93
N GLY A 79 1.07 -3.90 -3.38
CA GLY A 79 0.19 -4.63 -2.47
C GLY A 79 0.64 -6.06 -2.24
N PHE A 80 0.65 -6.47 -0.97
CA PHE A 80 0.92 -7.83 -0.53
C PHE A 80 -0.28 -8.43 0.20
N LEU A 81 -0.48 -9.72 -0.05
CA LEU A 81 -1.43 -10.54 0.69
C LEU A 81 -0.67 -11.21 1.85
N GLY A 82 -1.08 -10.98 3.09
CA GLY A 82 -0.36 -11.49 4.27
C GLY A 82 -0.19 -13.02 4.24
N TRP A 83 -1.19 -13.75 3.74
CA TRP A 83 -1.16 -15.20 3.63
C TRP A 83 -0.15 -15.75 2.63
N VAL A 84 0.27 -14.90 1.68
CA VAL A 84 1.36 -15.19 0.75
C VAL A 84 2.70 -14.87 1.43
N LEU A 85 2.79 -13.73 2.12
CA LEU A 85 3.98 -13.35 2.88
C LEU A 85 4.35 -14.37 3.97
N ASP A 86 3.36 -14.98 4.61
CA ASP A 86 3.58 -16.04 5.62
C ASP A 86 4.43 -17.20 5.10
N LYS A 87 4.38 -17.42 3.79
CA LYS A 87 5.14 -18.46 3.09
C LYS A 87 6.48 -17.92 2.59
N THR A 88 6.50 -16.72 2.02
CA THR A 88 7.69 -16.22 1.32
C THR A 88 8.70 -15.56 2.21
N GLU A 89 8.28 -14.91 3.28
CA GLU A 89 9.18 -14.34 4.28
C GLU A 89 9.84 -15.41 5.18
N LYS A 90 9.59 -16.69 4.89
CA LYS A 90 10.26 -17.86 5.49
C LYS A 90 11.00 -18.72 4.45
N SER A 91 11.08 -18.23 3.21
CA SER A 91 11.71 -18.92 2.09
C SER A 91 13.03 -18.24 1.73
N ASP A 92 13.75 -18.83 0.76
CA ASP A 92 14.96 -18.21 0.20
C ASP A 92 14.63 -17.05 -0.76
N ASP A 93 13.35 -16.81 -1.08
CA ASP A 93 12.87 -15.72 -1.95
C ASP A 93 12.07 -14.67 -1.15
N LEU A 94 12.78 -13.91 -0.31
CA LEU A 94 12.20 -12.84 0.51
C LEU A 94 11.73 -11.68 -0.38
N ARG A 95 10.45 -11.30 -0.27
CA ARG A 95 9.85 -10.32 -1.17
C ARG A 95 9.82 -8.93 -0.57
N LEU A 96 9.51 -8.80 0.72
CA LEU A 96 9.47 -7.49 1.38
C LEU A 96 10.84 -6.80 1.36
N PRO A 97 11.95 -7.42 1.78
CA PRO A 97 13.27 -6.80 1.69
C PRO A 97 13.63 -6.41 0.25
N ALA A 98 13.34 -7.27 -0.72
CA ALA A 98 13.64 -7.04 -2.13
C ALA A 98 12.97 -5.78 -2.69
N VAL A 99 11.75 -5.44 -2.26
CA VAL A 99 11.07 -4.21 -2.71
C VAL A 99 11.44 -2.98 -1.89
N LEU A 100 11.80 -3.15 -0.61
CA LEU A 100 12.26 -2.06 0.24
C LEU A 100 13.67 -1.57 -0.16
N GLU A 101 14.52 -2.47 -0.66
CA GLU A 101 15.80 -2.12 -1.29
C GLU A 101 15.63 -1.08 -2.41
N GLU A 102 14.58 -1.22 -3.21
CA GLU A 102 14.25 -0.36 -4.36
C GLU A 102 13.66 1.01 -3.97
N LYS A 103 13.56 1.32 -2.66
CA LYS A 103 13.01 2.59 -2.14
C LYS A 103 11.59 2.86 -2.65
N ILE A 104 10.75 1.82 -2.61
CA ILE A 104 9.32 1.95 -2.92
C ILE A 104 8.67 2.96 -1.97
N GLN A 105 7.78 3.82 -2.48
CA GLN A 105 7.17 4.85 -1.63
C GLN A 105 6.11 4.27 -0.69
N ALA A 106 5.37 3.24 -1.11
CA ALA A 106 4.31 2.67 -0.29
C ALA A 106 4.18 1.16 -0.38
N ILE A 107 3.76 0.54 0.71
CA ILE A 107 3.35 -0.87 0.78
C ILE A 107 1.91 -0.93 1.29
N TRP A 108 1.09 -1.77 0.66
CA TRP A 108 -0.28 -2.03 1.04
C TRP A 108 -0.46 -3.48 1.48
N PHE A 109 -0.79 -3.70 2.74
CA PHE A 109 -1.10 -5.03 3.25
C PHE A 109 -2.61 -5.32 3.31
N ALA A 110 -2.98 -6.55 2.97
CA ALA A 110 -4.36 -7.03 3.04
C ALA A 110 -4.42 -8.56 3.27
N ALA A 111 -5.63 -9.06 3.48
CA ALA A 111 -5.98 -10.49 3.50
C ALA A 111 -5.33 -11.33 4.62
N ARG A 112 -5.09 -10.75 5.80
CA ARG A 112 -4.78 -11.47 7.05
C ARG A 112 -5.27 -10.70 8.25
N ASP A 113 -5.59 -11.43 9.31
CA ASP A 113 -6.07 -10.86 10.57
C ASP A 113 -4.92 -10.17 11.34
N ASP A 114 -3.74 -10.79 11.36
CA ASP A 114 -2.53 -10.19 11.94
C ASP A 114 -1.52 -9.85 10.84
N LEU A 115 -1.33 -8.55 10.62
CA LEU A 115 -0.33 -7.98 9.71
C LEU A 115 0.77 -7.25 10.47
N GLY A 116 0.71 -7.21 11.80
CA GLY A 116 1.58 -6.39 12.64
C GLY A 116 3.06 -6.77 12.52
N ASN A 117 3.36 -8.05 12.32
CA ASN A 117 4.71 -8.54 12.05
C ASN A 117 5.31 -7.92 10.78
N TYR A 118 4.55 -7.81 9.69
CA TYR A 118 5.02 -7.23 8.43
C TYR A 118 5.14 -5.71 8.51
N VAL A 119 4.22 -5.06 9.23
CA VAL A 119 4.37 -3.62 9.55
C VAL A 119 5.65 -3.39 10.35
N ALA A 120 5.90 -4.19 11.38
CA ALA A 120 7.12 -4.11 12.19
C ALA A 120 8.37 -4.36 11.35
N GLN A 121 8.36 -5.35 10.45
CA GLN A 121 9.48 -5.63 9.54
C GLN A 121 9.80 -4.42 8.63
N VAL A 122 8.78 -3.76 8.06
CA VAL A 122 8.98 -2.52 7.28
C VAL A 122 9.58 -1.41 8.15
N ARG A 123 9.07 -1.22 9.37
CA ARG A 123 9.56 -0.18 10.29
C ARG A 123 10.98 -0.43 10.76
N GLU A 124 11.32 -1.68 11.06
CA GLU A 124 12.67 -2.08 11.44
C GLU A 124 13.64 -1.83 10.31
N TYR A 125 13.28 -2.25 9.09
CA TYR A 125 14.09 -2.02 7.89
C TYR A 125 14.30 -0.52 7.61
N ASP A 126 13.25 0.28 7.78
CA ASP A 126 13.32 1.74 7.59
C ASP A 126 14.04 2.46 8.74
N SER A 127 14.20 1.85 9.93
CA SER A 127 14.67 2.54 11.15
C SER A 127 16.03 3.23 10.99
N SER A 128 16.92 2.62 10.20
CA SER A 128 18.29 3.10 9.93
C SER A 128 18.45 3.90 8.63
N ARG A 129 17.36 4.07 7.86
CA ARG A 129 17.38 4.66 6.52
C ARG A 129 16.72 6.05 6.48
N GLU A 130 17.16 6.88 5.55
CA GLU A 130 16.53 8.19 5.29
C GLU A 130 15.15 8.04 4.63
N HIS A 131 15.04 7.16 3.64
CA HIS A 131 13.78 6.82 3.00
C HIS A 131 12.88 6.05 3.97
N LYS A 132 11.64 6.52 4.14
CA LYS A 132 10.59 5.85 4.93
C LYS A 132 9.46 5.39 4.02
N THR A 133 9.03 4.16 4.20
CA THR A 133 7.97 3.52 3.42
C THR A 133 6.62 3.81 4.07
N ILE A 134 5.66 4.28 3.28
CA ILE A 134 4.30 4.55 3.74
C ILE A 134 3.53 3.22 3.77
N VAL A 135 2.97 2.87 4.92
CA VAL A 135 2.26 1.60 5.13
C VAL A 135 0.75 1.82 5.12
N PHE A 136 0.11 1.17 4.15
CA PHE A 136 -1.33 1.07 3.99
C PHE A 136 -1.80 -0.28 4.54
N VAL A 137 -2.92 -0.29 5.26
CA VAL A 137 -3.60 -1.53 5.66
C VAL A 137 -5.07 -1.45 5.29
N MET A 138 -5.54 -2.49 4.59
CA MET A 138 -6.96 -2.67 4.31
C MET A 138 -7.70 -3.14 5.55
N VAL A 139 -8.86 -2.53 5.82
CA VAL A 139 -9.71 -2.85 6.97
C VAL A 139 -11.16 -2.97 6.52
N ASN A 140 -11.89 -3.91 7.13
CA ASN A 140 -13.29 -4.21 6.85
C ASN A 140 -14.22 -3.88 8.04
N SER A 141 -13.65 -3.51 9.19
CA SER A 141 -14.39 -3.13 10.40
C SER A 141 -13.77 -1.93 11.12
N VAL A 142 -14.54 -1.32 12.03
CA VAL A 142 -14.03 -0.25 12.91
C VAL A 142 -12.98 -0.79 13.88
N GLU A 143 -13.15 -2.02 14.35
CA GLU A 143 -12.21 -2.68 15.26
C GLU A 143 -10.84 -2.87 14.60
N GLU A 144 -10.81 -3.38 13.37
CA GLU A 144 -9.58 -3.48 12.58
C GLU A 144 -8.95 -2.10 12.33
N ALA A 145 -9.75 -1.08 12.01
CA ALA A 145 -9.25 0.28 11.82
C ALA A 145 -8.58 0.85 13.08
N LEU A 146 -9.18 0.63 14.25
CA LEU A 146 -8.61 1.04 15.54
C LEU A 146 -7.36 0.22 15.88
N HIS A 147 -7.36 -1.08 15.61
CA HIS A 147 -6.24 -1.96 15.87
C HIS A 147 -5.03 -1.59 14.99
N ALA A 148 -5.23 -1.45 13.69
CA ALA A 148 -4.17 -1.08 12.74
C ALA A 148 -3.54 0.28 13.08
N THR A 149 -4.34 1.25 13.54
CA THR A 149 -3.82 2.58 13.88
C THR A 149 -3.16 2.66 15.26
N LYS A 150 -3.70 1.96 16.27
CA LYS A 150 -3.18 2.04 17.64
C LYS A 150 -2.02 1.11 17.89
N GLU A 151 -2.17 -0.15 17.49
CA GLU A 151 -1.20 -1.20 17.79
C GLU A 151 -0.09 -1.22 16.74
N TRP A 152 -0.45 -1.22 15.45
CA TRP A 152 0.54 -1.30 14.36
C TRP A 152 1.04 0.07 13.89
N LYS A 153 0.33 1.15 14.21
CA LYS A 153 0.71 2.53 13.85
C LYS A 153 0.96 2.70 12.35
N VAL A 154 0.02 2.20 11.55
CA VAL A 154 0.02 2.34 10.09
C VAL A 154 -0.18 3.81 9.68
N ASP A 155 0.33 4.19 8.52
CA ASP A 155 0.20 5.57 8.02
C ASP A 155 -1.18 5.82 7.39
N VAL A 156 -1.73 4.80 6.72
CA VAL A 156 -3.02 4.89 6.02
C VAL A 156 -3.85 3.63 6.25
N ILE A 157 -5.13 3.83 6.57
CA ILE A 157 -6.14 2.77 6.53
C ILE A 157 -6.93 2.84 5.22
N VAL A 158 -7.27 1.69 4.66
CA VAL A 158 -8.17 1.60 3.51
C VAL A 158 -9.43 0.86 3.92
N ALA A 159 -10.50 1.62 4.13
CA ALA A 159 -11.82 1.06 4.42
C ALA A 159 -12.39 0.40 3.15
N GLN A 160 -12.54 -0.92 3.18
CA GLN A 160 -13.08 -1.70 2.08
C GLN A 160 -14.49 -2.20 2.45
N GLY A 161 -15.50 -1.68 1.76
CA GLY A 161 -16.87 -2.16 1.87
C GLY A 161 -17.13 -3.40 1.02
N ILE A 162 -18.25 -4.09 1.30
CA ILE A 162 -18.67 -5.34 0.66
C ILE A 162 -18.81 -5.27 -0.88
N GLU A 163 -18.98 -4.07 -1.43
CA GLU A 163 -19.11 -3.83 -2.87
C GLU A 163 -17.77 -3.97 -3.63
N SER A 164 -16.66 -4.06 -2.89
CA SER A 164 -15.32 -4.11 -3.47
C SER A 164 -15.06 -5.46 -4.15
N GLY A 165 -14.34 -5.44 -5.28
CA GLY A 165 -13.85 -6.66 -5.93
C GLY A 165 -12.67 -7.30 -5.17
N GLY A 166 -12.41 -8.56 -5.48
CA GLY A 166 -11.25 -9.30 -4.98
C GLY A 166 -11.45 -9.92 -3.59
N HIS A 167 -10.35 -10.06 -2.85
CA HIS A 167 -10.39 -10.60 -1.49
C HIS A 167 -10.75 -9.47 -0.52
N GLY A 168 -11.83 -9.66 0.23
CA GLY A 168 -12.30 -8.75 1.27
C GLY A 168 -13.17 -9.49 2.28
N GLY A 169 -13.56 -8.82 3.36
CA GLY A 169 -14.49 -9.38 4.32
C GLY A 169 -15.88 -9.58 3.70
N SER A 170 -16.31 -10.84 3.52
CA SER A 170 -17.67 -11.14 3.02
C SER A 170 -18.77 -10.57 3.92
N GLU A 171 -18.44 -10.35 5.19
CA GLU A 171 -19.32 -9.79 6.22
C GLU A 171 -19.10 -8.28 6.44
N ALA A 172 -18.29 -7.62 5.60
CA ALA A 172 -18.05 -6.19 5.72
C ALA A 172 -19.38 -5.42 5.55
N PRO A 173 -19.60 -4.31 6.28
CA PRO A 173 -20.67 -3.39 5.94
C PRO A 173 -20.48 -2.80 4.54
N SER A 174 -21.54 -2.19 3.99
CA SER A 174 -21.42 -1.33 2.81
C SER A 174 -20.34 -0.27 3.01
N LEU A 175 -19.66 0.17 1.96
CA LEU A 175 -18.64 1.22 2.08
C LEU A 175 -19.22 2.49 2.69
N LEU A 176 -20.47 2.83 2.33
CA LEU A 176 -21.15 3.99 2.90
C LEU A 176 -21.27 3.87 4.44
N THR A 177 -21.67 2.70 4.95
CA THR A 177 -21.79 2.44 6.39
C THR A 177 -20.43 2.41 7.07
N LEU A 178 -19.49 1.63 6.53
CA LEU A 178 -18.17 1.43 7.14
C LEU A 178 -17.39 2.75 7.20
N LEU A 179 -17.37 3.52 6.11
CA LEU A 179 -16.65 4.78 6.05
C LEU A 179 -17.16 5.77 7.10
N GLN A 180 -18.48 5.92 7.24
CA GLN A 180 -19.06 6.80 8.27
C GLN A 180 -18.64 6.35 9.67
N ALA A 181 -18.74 5.06 9.97
CA ALA A 181 -18.38 4.52 11.28
C ALA A 181 -16.89 4.74 11.61
N VAL A 182 -16.00 4.57 10.62
CA VAL A 182 -14.56 4.80 10.75
C VAL A 182 -14.25 6.28 10.96
N ILE A 183 -14.77 7.20 10.14
CA ILE A 183 -14.42 8.63 10.25
C ILE A 183 -14.99 9.29 11.52
N THR A 184 -16.06 8.75 12.11
CA THR A 184 -16.59 9.25 13.39
C THR A 184 -15.72 8.88 14.60
N GLN A 185 -14.72 8.01 14.43
CA GLN A 185 -13.77 7.74 15.49
C GLN A 185 -12.83 8.93 15.64
N SER A 186 -13.05 9.75 16.67
CA SER A 186 -12.31 11.00 16.95
C SER A 186 -10.78 10.82 16.94
N HIS A 187 -10.29 9.62 17.29
CA HIS A 187 -8.87 9.29 17.32
C HIS A 187 -8.25 9.02 15.94
N LEU A 188 -9.03 8.67 14.92
CA LEU A 188 -8.54 8.41 13.56
C LEU A 188 -8.36 9.71 12.74
N MET A 189 -8.97 10.80 13.18
CA MET A 189 -8.87 12.12 12.54
C MET A 189 -7.79 13.04 13.14
N ALA A 190 -7.20 12.68 14.29
CA ALA A 190 -6.34 13.55 15.08
C ALA A 190 -4.82 13.50 14.76
N LEU A 191 -4.43 12.95 13.60
CA LEU A 191 -3.03 12.87 13.16
C LEU A 191 -2.69 13.89 12.06
#